data_AF-A0AAP5LSG3-F1
#
_entry.id   AF-A0AAP5LSG3-F1
#
_cell.length_a   1.000
_cell.length_b   1.000
_cell.length_c   1.000
_cell.angle_alpha   90.00
_cell.angle_beta   90.00
_cell.angle_gamma   90.00
#
_symmetry.space_group_name_H-M   'P 1'
#
loop_
_entity.id
_entity.type
_entity.pdbx_description
1 polymer ?
#
loop_
_entity_poly.entity_id
_entity_poly.type
_entity_poly.pdbx_seq_one_letter_code
_entity_poly.pdbx_strand_id
1 'polypeptide(L)' 'MFEGFRLDAAEVAGGSIRFRLGGSGPPLLLLHGHPRTHTTWHKVAEHLRERYTLVWS' A
#
# COMPACT_ATOMS: atom_id res chain seq x y z
N MET A 1 -2.24 -3.82 13.14
CA MET A 1 -1.09 -3.31 12.36
C MET A 1 -1.50 -2.67 11.04
N PHE A 2 -2.61 -3.07 10.39
CA PHE A 2 -3.07 -2.47 9.12
C PHE A 2 -4.57 -2.16 9.14
N GLU A 3 -5.09 -1.68 10.27
CA GLU A 3 -6.50 -1.29 10.35
C GLU A 3 -6.81 -0.14 9.38
N GLY A 4 -7.95 -0.24 8.70
CA GLY A 4 -8.34 0.73 7.67
C GLY A 4 -7.71 0.49 6.28
N PHE A 5 -6.91 -0.57 6.10
CA PHE A 5 -6.37 -0.97 4.80
C PHE A 5 -6.93 -2.31 4.34
N ARG A 6 -7.62 -2.30 3.20
CA ARG A 6 -8.12 -3.50 2.53
C ARG A 6 -6.98 -4.18 1.80
N LEU A 7 -6.89 -5.49 1.96
CA LEU A 7 -5.98 -6.32 1.19
C LEU A 7 -6.66 -6.70 -0.13
N ASP A 8 -5.96 -6.55 -1.23
CA ASP A 8 -6.47 -6.85 -2.57
C ASP A 8 -5.37 -7.43 -3.48
N ALA A 9 -5.77 -7.88 -4.66
CA ALA A 9 -4.88 -8.31 -5.73
C ALA A 9 -5.36 -7.77 -7.08
N ALA A 10 -4.41 -7.43 -7.96
CA ALA A 10 -4.70 -7.02 -9.33
C ALA A 10 -3.89 -7.85 -10.31
N GLU A 11 -4.55 -8.30 -11.36
CA GLU A 11 -3.90 -8.92 -12.50
C GLU A 11 -3.26 -7.84 -13.38
N VAL A 12 -1.97 -7.98 -13.61
CA VAL A 12 -1.20 -7.14 -14.54
C VAL A 12 -0.47 -8.02 -15.54
N ALA A 13 0.11 -7.43 -16.58
CA ALA A 13 0.83 -8.17 -17.62
C ALA A 13 1.96 -9.08 -17.08
N GLY A 14 2.54 -8.74 -15.92
CA GLY A 14 3.59 -9.53 -15.25
C GLY A 14 3.09 -10.56 -14.24
N GLY A 15 1.78 -10.77 -14.11
CA GLY A 15 1.14 -11.67 -13.14
C GLY A 15 0.32 -10.94 -12.07
N SER A 16 -0.07 -11.68 -11.03
CA SER A 16 -0.90 -11.13 -9.94
C SER A 16 -0.05 -10.37 -8.93
N ILE A 17 -0.39 -9.10 -8.68
CA ILE A 17 0.25 -8.29 -7.64
C ILE A 17 -0.69 -8.17 -6.46
N ARG A 18 -0.19 -8.54 -5.28
CA ARG A 18 -0.91 -8.38 -4.01
C ARG A 18 -0.55 -7.04 -3.38
N PHE A 19 -1.55 -6.25 -2.98
CA PHE A 19 -1.34 -4.93 -2.39
C PHE A 19 -2.36 -4.62 -1.29
N ARG A 20 -2.10 -3.56 -0.55
CA ARG A 20 -3.03 -2.95 0.41
C ARG A 20 -3.50 -1.60 -0.12
N LEU A 21 -4.77 -1.31 0.09
CA LEU A 21 -5.46 -0.09 -0.32
C LEU A 21 -6.13 0.57 0.90
N GLY A 22 -5.98 1.88 1.08
CA GLY A 22 -6.72 2.62 2.09
C GLY A 22 -6.35 4.11 2.17
N GLY A 23 -7.09 4.86 2.98
CA GLY A 23 -6.99 6.33 3.02
C GLY A 23 -7.96 7.02 2.05
N SER A 24 -7.79 8.33 1.89
CA SER A 24 -8.61 9.17 1.01
C SER A 24 -7.79 10.29 0.41
N GLY A 25 -8.22 10.81 -0.76
CA GLY A 25 -7.48 11.83 -1.51
C GLY A 25 -6.70 11.26 -2.70
N PRO A 26 -5.73 12.01 -3.27
CA PRO A 26 -5.02 11.60 -4.48
C PRO A 26 -4.29 10.25 -4.31
N PRO A 27 -4.15 9.44 -5.39
CA PRO A 27 -3.50 8.15 -5.31
C PRO A 27 -1.98 8.28 -5.10
N LEU A 28 -1.42 7.47 -4.20
CA LEU A 28 0.02 7.39 -3.94
C LEU A 28 0.46 5.93 -3.84
N LEU A 29 1.40 5.53 -4.70
CA LEU A 29 1.97 4.18 -4.74
C LEU A 29 3.26 4.12 -3.90
N LEU A 30 3.33 3.19 -2.94
CA LEU A 30 4.53 2.92 -2.15
C LEU A 30 5.10 1.55 -2.53
N LEU A 31 6.33 1.55 -3.05
CA LEU A 31 7.07 0.33 -3.40
C LEU A 31 8.22 0.14 -2.42
N HIS A 32 8.33 -1.05 -1.82
CA HIS A 32 9.46 -1.38 -0.96
C HIS A 32 10.64 -1.90 -1.79
N GLY A 33 11.87 -1.73 -1.28
CA GLY A 33 13.09 -2.31 -1.85
C GLY A 33 13.56 -3.55 -1.09
N HIS A 34 14.40 -4.37 -1.71
CA HIS A 34 15.07 -5.51 -1.05
C HIS A 34 16.17 -5.03 -0.07
N PRO A 35 16.40 -5.68 1.10
CA PRO A 35 15.82 -6.93 1.61
C PRO A 35 14.56 -6.71 2.48
N ARG A 36 13.87 -5.59 2.35
CA ARG A 36 12.73 -5.24 3.20
C ARG A 36 11.38 -5.62 2.58
N THR A 37 10.40 -5.93 3.42
CA THR A 37 9.02 -6.28 3.03
C THR A 37 8.06 -5.08 3.19
N HIS A 38 6.79 -5.28 2.83
CA HIS A 38 5.66 -4.36 3.00
C HIS A 38 5.49 -3.75 4.40
N THR A 39 6.07 -4.36 5.44
CA THR A 39 6.05 -3.84 6.82
C THR A 39 6.86 -2.56 6.99
N THR A 40 7.71 -2.20 6.03
CA THR A 40 8.55 -0.98 6.04
C THR A 40 7.72 0.29 6.20
N TRP A 41 6.54 0.32 5.58
CA TRP A 41 5.77 1.54 5.45
C TRP A 41 4.70 1.72 6.53
N HIS A 42 4.46 0.75 7.42
CA HIS A 42 3.28 0.78 8.29
C HIS A 42 3.16 2.08 9.11
N LYS A 43 4.27 2.56 9.71
CA LYS A 43 4.28 3.81 10.50
C LYS A 43 4.01 5.05 9.66
N VAL A 44 4.53 5.09 8.43
CA VAL A 44 4.40 6.24 7.53
C VAL A 44 3.03 6.25 6.86
N ALA A 45 2.54 5.07 6.49
CA ALA A 45 1.24 4.88 5.86
C ALA A 45 0.09 5.33 6.77
N GLU A 46 0.19 5.12 8.08
CA GLU A 46 -0.80 5.61 9.05
C GLU A 46 -0.97 7.14 9.01
N HIS A 47 0.11 7.88 8.76
CA HIS A 47 0.08 9.35 8.67
C HIS A 47 -0.34 9.85 7.27
N LEU A 48 0.06 9.14 6.22
CA LEU A 48 -0.24 9.56 4.84
C LEU A 48 -1.71 9.32 4.45
N ARG A 49 -2.39 8.36 5.08
CA ARG A 49 -3.76 7.96 4.71
C ARG A 49 -4.81 9.05 4.91
N GLU A 50 -4.52 10.06 5.72
CA GLU A 50 -5.41 11.20 5.96
C GLU A 50 -5.45 12.16 4.75
N ARG A 51 -4.46 12.07 3.86
CA ARG A 51 -4.29 12.98 2.71
C ARG A 51 -4.26 12.28 1.36
N TYR A 52 -3.91 10.99 1.35
CA TYR A 52 -3.74 10.20 0.13
C TYR A 52 -4.50 8.87 0.19
N THR A 53 -4.94 8.43 -0.99
CA THR A 53 -5.33 7.04 -1.21
C THR A 53 -4.07 6.23 -1.46
N LEU A 54 -3.68 5.42 -0.49
CA LEU A 54 -2.43 4.67 -0.51
C LEU A 54 -2.62 3.31 -1.16
N VAL A 55 -1.70 2.96 -2.05
CA VAL A 55 -1.55 1.62 -2.63
C VAL A 55 -0.14 1.13 -2.30
N TRP A 56 0.03 -0.02 -1.65
CA TRP A 56 1.37 -0.56 -1.42
C TRP A 56 1.42 -2.08 -1.39
N SER A 57 2.56 -2.61 -1.84
CA SER A 57 2.87 -4.05 -1.84
C SER A 57 3.59 -4.47 -0.57
#